data_AF-A0A512RT08-F1
#
_entry.id   AF-A0A512RT08-F1
#
_cell.length_a   1.000
_cell.length_b   1.000
_cell.length_c   1.000
_cell.angle_alpha   90.00
_cell.angle_beta   90.00
_cell.angle_gamma   90.00
#
_symmetry.space_group_name_H-M   'P 1'
#
loop_
_entity.id
_entity.type
_entity.pdbx_description
1 polymer ?
#
loop_
_entity_poly.entity_id
_entity_poly.type
_entity_poly.pdbx_seq_one_letter_code
_entity_poly.pdbx_strand_id
1 'polypeptide(L)' 'MLTRLHSFRDEVEKIFIEFMLNKNGWNVSRTAQELDIQRSHLYNKMERYGIRKNGEDE' A
#
# COMPACT_ATOMS: atom_id res chain seq x y z
N MET A 1 6.74 24.25 5.98
CA MET A 1 6.30 24.17 4.57
C MET A 1 7.14 23.11 3.85
N LEU A 2 6.78 21.83 4.00
CA LEU A 2 7.36 20.66 3.30
C LEU A 2 6.26 19.83 2.62
N THR A 3 5.04 20.35 2.61
CA THR A 3 3.79 19.63 2.37
C THR A 3 3.73 19.01 0.97
N ARG A 4 4.28 19.69 -0.05
CA ARG A 4 4.25 19.20 -1.44
C ARG A 4 5.10 17.95 -1.67
N LEU A 5 6.33 17.89 -1.13
CA LEU A 5 7.20 16.72 -1.27
C LEU A 5 6.66 15.53 -0.48
N HIS A 6 6.10 15.79 0.70
CA HIS A 6 5.48 14.77 1.53
C HIS A 6 4.28 14.13 0.82
N SER A 7 3.37 14.94 0.29
CA SER A 7 2.21 14.45 -0.46
C SER A 7 2.61 13.68 -1.72
N PHE A 8 3.65 14.14 -2.44
CA PHE A 8 4.15 13.42 -3.62
C PHE A 8 4.69 12.04 -3.26
N ARG A 9 5.49 11.94 -2.18
CA ARG A 9 6.00 10.65 -1.70
C ARG A 9 4.86 9.71 -1.28
N ASP A 10 3.89 10.23 -0.55
CA ASP A 10 2.73 9.44 -0.11
C ASP A 10 1.93 8.89 -1.31
N GLU A 11 1.74 9.70 -2.38
CA GLU A 11 1.04 9.26 -3.60
C GLU A 11 1.82 8.18 -4.36
N VAL A 12 3.13 8.37 -4.53
CA VAL A 12 3.99 7.38 -5.19
C VAL A 12 4.01 6.06 -4.40
N GLU A 13 4.10 6.16 -3.07
CA GLU A 13 4.07 5.00 -2.18
C GLU A 13 2.73 4.25 -2.28
N LYS A 14 1.60 4.98 -2.30
CA LYS A 14 0.27 4.40 -2.51
C LYS A 14 0.20 3.62 -3.82
N ILE A 15 0.54 4.26 -4.95
CA ILE A 15 0.51 3.65 -6.28
C ILE A 15 1.38 2.39 -6.32
N PHE A 16 2.57 2.45 -5.71
CA PHE A 16 3.48 1.32 -5.68
C PHE A 16 2.95 0.13 -4.87
N ILE A 17 2.34 0.39 -3.72
CA ILE A 17 1.71 -0.65 -2.89
C ILE A 17 0.55 -1.30 -3.62
N GLU A 18 -0.33 -0.51 -4.25
CA GLU A 18 -1.45 -1.03 -5.06
C GLU A 18 -0.94 -1.89 -6.23
N PHE A 19 0.10 -1.45 -6.94
CA PHE A 19 0.72 -2.23 -8.00
C PHE A 19 1.24 -3.58 -7.48
N MET A 20 1.97 -3.59 -6.37
CA MET A 20 2.54 -4.80 -5.79
C MET A 20 1.47 -5.76 -5.25
N LEU A 21 0.40 -5.22 -4.63
CA LEU A 21 -0.76 -6.01 -4.21
C LEU A 21 -1.43 -6.70 -5.41
N ASN A 22 -1.68 -5.96 -6.50
CA ASN A 22 -2.26 -6.54 -7.71
C ASN A 22 -1.34 -7.58 -8.36
N LYS A 23 -0.04 -7.30 -8.48
CA LYS A 23 0.97 -8.24 -8.98
C LYS A 23 0.98 -9.56 -8.20
N ASN A 24 0.76 -9.49 -6.89
CA ASN A 24 0.73 -10.64 -6.00
C ASN A 24 -0.69 -11.20 -5.74
N GLY A 25 -1.69 -10.82 -6.55
CA GLY A 25 -3.05 -11.34 -6.43
C GLY A 25 -3.71 -11.03 -5.08
N TRP A 26 -3.43 -9.83 -4.54
CA TRP A 26 -3.88 -9.38 -3.21
C TRP A 26 -3.37 -10.23 -2.04
N ASN A 27 -2.30 -11.02 -2.24
CA ASN A 27 -1.63 -11.71 -1.15
C ASN A 27 -0.76 -10.74 -0.34
N VAL A 28 -1.31 -10.21 0.75
CA VAL A 28 -0.65 -9.21 1.63
C VAL A 28 0.64 -9.76 2.25
N SER A 29 0.66 -11.04 2.67
CA SER A 29 1.85 -11.66 3.27
C SER A 29 3.01 -11.74 2.28
N ARG A 30 2.74 -12.19 1.06
CA ARG A 30 3.74 -12.23 -0.03
C ARG A 30 4.19 -10.84 -0.41
N THR A 31 3.27 -9.89 -0.50
CA THR A 31 3.58 -8.50 -0.84
C THR A 31 4.50 -7.86 0.21
N ALA A 32 4.23 -8.06 1.50
CA ALA A 32 5.09 -7.57 2.58
C ALA A 32 6.50 -8.18 2.52
N GLN A 33 6.62 -9.47 2.19
CA GLN A 33 7.91 -10.13 1.97
C GLN A 33 8.67 -9.55 0.77
N GLU A 34 8.00 -9.33 -0.37
CA GLU A 34 8.64 -8.75 -1.56
C GLU A 34 9.03 -7.27 -1.37
N LEU A 35 8.31 -6.55 -0.52
CA LEU A 35 8.61 -5.16 -0.14
C LEU A 35 9.66 -5.04 0.99
N ASP A 36 10.12 -6.17 1.55
CA ASP A 36 11.03 -6.23 2.70
C ASP A 36 10.52 -5.43 3.91
N ILE A 37 9.22 -5.56 4.22
CA ILE A 37 8.59 -4.93 5.38
C ILE A 37 7.77 -5.93 6.19
N GLN A 38 7.51 -5.59 7.44
CA GLN A 38 6.58 -6.37 8.26
C GLN A 38 5.15 -6.25 7.71
N ARG A 39 4.41 -7.36 7.75
CA ARG A 39 3.00 -7.42 7.32
C ARG A 39 2.12 -6.39 8.04
N SER A 40 2.33 -6.17 9.35
CA SER A 40 1.65 -5.15 10.14
C SER A 40 1.90 -3.73 9.60
N HIS A 41 3.13 -3.45 9.14
CA HIS A 41 3.45 -2.16 8.53
C HIS A 41 2.73 -1.97 7.20
N LEU A 42 2.65 -3.02 6.37
CA LEU A 42 1.88 -2.97 5.13
C LEU A 42 0.39 -2.68 5.40
N TYR A 43 -0.22 -3.32 6.40
CA TYR A 43 -1.60 -3.02 6.80
C TYR A 43 -1.80 -1.56 7.22
N ASN A 44 -0.91 -1.02 8.06
CA ASN A 44 -0.98 0.38 8.49
C ASN A 44 -0.88 1.35 7.30
N LYS A 45 -0.05 1.03 6.30
CA LYS A 45 0.04 1.82 5.06
C LYS A 45 -1.24 1.72 4.23
N MET A 46 -1.80 0.51 4.09
CA MET A 46 -3.05 0.30 3.37
C MET A 46 -4.20 1.09 4.00
N GLU A 47 -4.33 1.05 5.33
CA GLU A 47 -5.32 1.82 6.07
C GLU A 47 -5.11 3.33 5.89
N ARG A 48 -3.87 3.81 6.10
CA ARG A 48 -3.51 5.22 5.94
C ARG A 48 -3.81 5.77 4.53
N TYR A 49 -3.61 4.96 3.49
CA TYR A 49 -3.80 5.37 2.10
C TYR A 49 -5.17 4.99 1.51
N GLY A 50 -6.01 4.31 2.29
CA GLY A 50 -7.33 3.85 1.85
C GLY A 50 -7.27 2.78 0.77
N ILE A 51 -6.23 1.95 0.76
CA ILE A 51 -6.04 0.87 -0.22
C ILE A 51 -6.93 -0.30 0.16
N ARG A 52 -7.90 -0.62 -0.70
CA ARG A 52 -8.83 -1.75 -0.54
C ARG A 52 -9.02 -2.47 -1.86
N LYS A 53 -9.33 -3.77 -1.78
CA LYS A 53 -9.69 -4.54 -2.97
C LYS A 53 -11.08 -4.11 -3.42
N ASN A 54 -11.22 -3.68 -4.68
CA ASN A 54 -12.53 -3.38 -5.25
C ASN A 54 -13.43 -4.64 -5.11
N GLY A 55 -14.48 -4.54 -4.28
CA GLY A 55 -15.42 -5.63 -3.99
C GLY A 55 -15.50 -6.09 -2.53
N GLU A 56 -14.87 -5.41 -1.57
CA GLU A 56 -14.97 -5.71 -0.13
C GLU A 56 -15.92 -4.77 0.67
N ASP A 57 -16.69 -3.92 -0.03
CA ASP A 57 -17.75 -3.07 0.57
C ASP A 57 -19.18 -3.62 0.29
N GLU A 58 -19.34 -4.95 0.13
CA GLU A 58 -20.63 -5.66 0.21
C GLU A 58 -20.71 -6.59 1.43
#